data_AF-A0A966VEQ6-F1
#
_entry.id   AF-A0A966VEQ6-F1
#
_cell.length_a   1.000
_cell.length_b   1.000
_cell.length_c   1.000
_cell.angle_alpha   90.00
_cell.angle_beta   90.00
_cell.angle_gamma   90.00
#
_symmetry.space_group_name_H-M   'P 1'
#
loop_
_entity.id
_entity.type
_entity.pdbx_description
1 polymer ?
#
loop_
_entity_poly.entity_id
_entity_poly.type
_entity_poly.pdbx_seq_one_letter_code
_entity_poly.pdbx_strand_id
1 'polypeptide(L)'
;MPCPACNEAQAMEFGQVRWDDAARDANGKWDMKKVGETARYHCTKCDHPWTESERRKAIDQGKWVANNPNAEPGRRSFRLPSYYSLSVTIADCAKKFLTEKHYLHGLQGFVNGWSALPWEDQFDDDKTVNIPAGAFAKRQSWETEHIKLAAIDRQIDEYWFVVRAFARDGSSRLIEEGRRRTIEDVAQTLHELGVDPKHVCIDSGFEAQDTYRIAARYKFTALKGEERPFYWIETPRGRMKSVHSATQPTDAGCMLILLSSPACQDLLAWLRRGQGPLWEVAHDVSPQYKEHMSSHKKIHRINRKTGKDLYEWVRIKSRQDHLYDCETYLAGFAVFGKIIRPTAALDEESLTPTGE
;
A
#
# COMPACT_ATOMS: atom_id res chain seq x y z
N MET A 1 -25.76 -9.67 -19.05
CA MET A 1 -26.70 -8.55 -18.93
C MET A 1 -26.90 -7.93 -20.30
N PRO A 2 -28.13 -7.91 -20.83
CA PRO A 2 -28.42 -7.25 -22.12
C PRO A 2 -28.30 -5.73 -21.96
N CYS A 3 -27.63 -5.08 -22.92
CA CYS A 3 -27.59 -3.62 -22.99
C CYS A 3 -28.99 -3.06 -23.29
N PRO A 4 -29.48 -2.03 -22.57
CA PRO A 4 -30.78 -1.41 -22.82
C PRO A 4 -30.88 -0.75 -24.21
N ALA A 5 -29.76 -0.32 -24.79
CA ALA A 5 -29.73 0.38 -26.07
C ALA A 5 -29.51 -0.56 -27.28
N CYS A 6 -28.57 -1.52 -27.18
CA CYS A 6 -28.19 -2.37 -28.31
C CYS A 6 -28.51 -3.86 -28.12
N ASN A 7 -29.10 -4.24 -26.99
CA ASN A 7 -29.44 -5.61 -26.59
C ASN A 7 -28.26 -6.61 -26.54
N GLU A 8 -27.02 -6.14 -26.69
CA GLU A 8 -25.84 -7.00 -26.55
C GLU A 8 -25.74 -7.56 -25.14
N ALA A 9 -25.70 -8.89 -25.04
CA ALA A 9 -25.52 -9.58 -23.79
C ALA A 9 -24.04 -9.56 -23.39
N GLN A 10 -23.71 -8.88 -22.29
CA GLN A 10 -22.34 -8.77 -21.79
C GLN A 10 -22.24 -9.12 -20.30
N ALA A 11 -21.09 -9.64 -19.89
CA ALA A 11 -20.74 -9.62 -18.48
C ALA A 11 -20.40 -8.17 -18.09
N MET A 12 -20.89 -7.73 -16.93
CA MET A 12 -20.44 -6.46 -16.37
C MET A 12 -18.99 -6.59 -15.87
N GLU A 13 -18.18 -5.60 -16.20
CA GLU A 13 -16.77 -5.49 -15.85
C GLU A 13 -16.50 -4.12 -15.26
N PHE A 14 -15.70 -4.05 -14.19
CA PHE A 14 -15.41 -2.77 -13.55
C PHE A 14 -14.72 -1.77 -14.48
N GLY A 15 -13.92 -2.23 -15.46
CA GLY A 15 -13.28 -1.37 -16.47
C GLY A 15 -14.25 -0.55 -17.34
N GLN A 16 -15.54 -0.90 -17.34
CA GLN A 16 -16.59 -0.12 -17.99
C GLN A 16 -17.30 0.87 -17.07
N VAL A 17 -16.97 0.89 -15.77
CA VAL A 17 -17.43 1.94 -14.86
C VAL A 17 -16.58 3.18 -15.09
N ARG A 18 -17.21 4.24 -15.57
CA ARG A 18 -16.56 5.52 -15.88
C ARG A 18 -17.28 6.65 -15.16
N TRP A 19 -16.54 7.69 -14.84
CA TRP A 19 -17.03 8.93 -14.25
C TRP A 19 -16.31 10.10 -14.93
N ASP A 20 -16.82 11.30 -14.76
CA ASP A 20 -16.26 12.49 -15.41
C ASP A 20 -14.92 12.88 -14.78
N ASP A 21 -13.91 13.17 -15.59
CA ASP A 21 -12.62 13.69 -15.13
C ASP A 21 -12.76 15.10 -14.51
N ALA A 22 -13.79 15.86 -14.88
CA ALA A 22 -14.15 17.14 -14.27
C ALA A 22 -14.64 17.01 -12.81
N ALA A 23 -14.79 15.78 -12.30
CA ALA A 23 -15.03 15.52 -10.89
C ALA A 23 -13.79 15.73 -10.00
N ARG A 24 -12.65 16.18 -10.55
CA ARG A 24 -11.50 16.61 -9.75
C ARG A 24 -11.65 18.05 -9.27
N ASP A 25 -11.17 18.33 -8.08
CA ASP A 25 -11.02 19.69 -7.57
C ASP A 25 -9.77 20.37 -8.14
N ALA A 26 -9.57 21.65 -7.77
CA ALA A 26 -8.43 22.45 -8.24
C ALA A 26 -7.05 21.87 -7.84
N ASN A 27 -7.01 20.98 -6.84
CA ASN A 27 -5.79 20.31 -6.38
C ASN A 27 -5.63 18.90 -6.99
N GLY A 28 -6.50 18.53 -7.95
CA GLY A 28 -6.48 17.22 -8.59
C GLY A 28 -7.06 16.08 -7.74
N LYS A 29 -7.66 16.37 -6.57
CA LYS A 29 -8.33 15.36 -5.72
C LYS A 29 -9.74 15.11 -6.25
N TRP A 30 -10.20 13.86 -6.18
CA TRP A 30 -11.56 13.50 -6.57
C TRP A 30 -12.60 14.05 -5.58
N ASP A 31 -13.57 14.80 -6.10
CA ASP A 31 -14.81 15.14 -5.41
C ASP A 31 -15.76 13.94 -5.49
N MET A 32 -15.88 13.21 -4.38
CA MET A 32 -16.68 11.97 -4.32
C MET A 32 -18.17 12.22 -4.61
N LYS A 33 -18.69 13.43 -4.38
CA LYS A 33 -20.07 13.78 -4.71
C LYS A 33 -20.23 13.82 -6.24
N LYS A 34 -19.38 14.59 -6.93
CA LYS A 34 -19.39 14.69 -8.40
C LYS A 34 -19.09 13.37 -9.09
N VAL A 35 -18.17 12.57 -8.56
CA VAL A 35 -17.93 11.21 -9.03
C VAL A 35 -19.22 10.40 -8.95
N GLY A 36 -19.94 10.47 -7.83
CA GLY A 36 -21.20 9.74 -7.66
C GLY A 36 -22.30 10.18 -8.63
N GLU A 37 -22.38 11.47 -8.95
CA GLU A 37 -23.37 12.01 -9.89
C GLU A 37 -23.11 11.56 -11.33
N THR A 38 -21.84 11.43 -11.72
CA THR A 38 -21.40 11.15 -13.09
C THR A 38 -21.07 9.68 -13.36
N ALA A 39 -20.87 8.86 -12.33
CA ALA A 39 -20.49 7.46 -12.49
C ALA A 39 -21.58 6.64 -13.22
N ARG A 40 -21.21 6.00 -14.33
CA ARG A 40 -22.09 5.14 -15.15
C ARG A 40 -21.35 3.90 -15.61
N TYR A 41 -22.09 2.84 -15.89
CA TYR A 41 -21.57 1.65 -16.57
C TYR A 41 -21.75 1.84 -18.08
N HIS A 42 -20.68 1.74 -18.85
CA HIS A 42 -20.70 1.89 -20.30
C HIS A 42 -20.75 0.54 -20.99
N CYS A 43 -21.62 0.38 -22.00
CA CYS A 43 -21.70 -0.86 -22.74
C CYS A 43 -20.39 -1.16 -23.49
N THR A 44 -19.87 -2.39 -23.38
CA THR A 44 -18.65 -2.82 -24.10
C THR A 44 -18.75 -2.76 -25.62
N LYS A 45 -19.97 -2.78 -26.20
CA LYS A 45 -20.22 -2.77 -27.64
C LYS A 45 -20.59 -1.40 -28.21
N CYS A 46 -21.52 -0.69 -27.56
CA CYS A 46 -22.07 0.56 -28.08
C CYS A 46 -21.74 1.79 -27.22
N ASP A 47 -20.98 1.60 -26.14
CA ASP A 47 -20.55 2.63 -25.18
C ASP A 47 -21.68 3.41 -24.48
N HIS A 48 -22.94 3.01 -24.68
CA HIS A 48 -24.09 3.64 -24.04
C HIS A 48 -23.96 3.63 -22.51
N PRO A 49 -24.06 4.79 -21.84
CA PRO A 49 -23.99 4.90 -20.38
C PRO A 49 -25.31 4.49 -19.72
N TRP A 50 -25.29 3.47 -18.87
CA TRP A 50 -26.49 2.96 -18.23
C TRP A 50 -26.86 3.80 -17.01
N THR A 51 -28.10 4.25 -16.97
CA THR A 51 -28.72 4.73 -15.72
C THR A 51 -28.89 3.58 -14.73
N GLU A 52 -29.06 3.89 -13.44
CA GLU A 52 -29.34 2.87 -12.43
C GLU A 52 -30.65 2.11 -12.71
N SER A 53 -31.67 2.78 -13.24
CA SER A 53 -32.91 2.11 -13.62
C SER A 53 -32.70 1.12 -14.77
N GLU A 54 -31.91 1.48 -15.78
CA GLU A 54 -31.58 0.59 -16.89
C GLU A 54 -30.72 -0.57 -16.42
N ARG A 55 -29.72 -0.32 -15.57
CA ARG A 55 -28.89 -1.37 -14.97
C ARG A 55 -29.75 -2.38 -14.22
N ARG A 56 -30.70 -1.94 -13.38
CA ARG A 56 -31.61 -2.84 -12.66
C ARG A 56 -32.45 -3.70 -13.60
N LYS A 57 -32.99 -3.12 -14.67
CA LYS A 57 -33.72 -3.88 -15.71
C LYS A 57 -32.81 -4.89 -16.42
N ALA A 58 -31.57 -4.50 -16.74
CA ALA A 58 -30.60 -5.38 -17.37
C ALA A 58 -30.19 -6.55 -16.44
N ILE A 59 -30.09 -6.31 -15.12
CA ILE A 59 -29.84 -7.36 -14.12
C ILE A 59 -31.01 -8.35 -14.06
N ASP A 60 -32.25 -7.85 -14.03
CA ASP A 60 -33.47 -8.68 -14.01
C ASP A 60 -33.59 -9.59 -15.25
N GLN A 61 -33.21 -9.07 -16.42
CA GLN A 61 -33.15 -9.81 -17.68
C GLN A 61 -31.87 -10.64 -17.87
N GLY A 62 -31.02 -10.67 -16.85
CA GLY A 62 -29.75 -11.37 -16.85
C GLY A 62 -29.89 -12.88 -17.03
N LYS A 63 -28.88 -13.49 -17.64
CA LYS A 63 -28.78 -14.94 -17.78
C LYS A 63 -27.40 -15.40 -17.31
N TRP A 64 -27.37 -16.52 -16.62
CA TRP A 64 -26.13 -17.21 -16.28
C TRP A 64 -25.57 -17.90 -17.52
N VAL A 65 -24.30 -17.64 -17.83
CA VAL A 65 -23.57 -18.27 -18.94
C VAL A 65 -22.40 -19.03 -18.34
N ALA A 66 -22.25 -20.30 -18.73
CA ALA A 66 -21.15 -21.13 -18.25
C ALA A 66 -19.86 -20.80 -19.00
N ASN A 67 -18.81 -20.45 -18.26
CA ASN A 67 -17.49 -20.14 -18.84
C ASN A 67 -16.55 -21.36 -18.89
N ASN A 68 -16.87 -22.42 -18.15
CA ASN A 68 -16.12 -23.68 -18.17
C ASN A 68 -17.07 -24.83 -18.59
N PRO A 69 -17.09 -25.23 -19.87
CA PRO A 69 -17.94 -26.31 -20.34
C PRO A 69 -17.50 -27.68 -19.80
N ASN A 70 -16.26 -27.81 -19.32
CA ASN A 70 -15.66 -29.04 -18.83
C ASN A 70 -15.67 -29.13 -17.29
N ALA A 71 -16.52 -28.35 -16.61
CA ALA A 71 -16.63 -28.41 -15.16
C ALA A 71 -17.07 -29.80 -14.68
N GLU A 72 -16.57 -30.24 -13.52
CA GLU A 72 -16.90 -31.54 -12.95
C GLU A 72 -18.42 -31.68 -12.74
N PRO A 73 -19.04 -32.80 -13.14
CA PRO A 73 -20.46 -33.01 -12.97
C PRO A 73 -20.91 -32.80 -11.51
N GLY A 74 -21.98 -32.03 -11.32
CA GLY A 74 -22.52 -31.71 -9.99
C GLY A 74 -21.85 -30.54 -9.27
N ARG A 75 -20.74 -29.99 -9.79
CA ARG A 75 -20.09 -28.79 -9.23
C ARG A 75 -20.41 -27.56 -10.07
N ARG A 76 -20.92 -26.51 -9.40
CA ARG A 76 -21.18 -25.20 -10.02
C ARG A 76 -20.52 -24.11 -9.20
N SER A 77 -19.81 -23.22 -9.87
CA SER A 77 -19.26 -21.99 -9.29
C SER A 77 -19.86 -20.78 -10.00
N PHE A 78 -19.97 -19.67 -9.27
CA PHE A 78 -20.56 -18.43 -9.75
C PHE A 78 -19.62 -17.29 -9.44
N ARG A 79 -19.47 -16.36 -10.39
CA ARG A 79 -18.83 -15.07 -10.16
C ARG A 79 -19.91 -14.00 -10.19
N LEU A 80 -20.13 -13.36 -9.04
CA LEU A 80 -21.12 -12.29 -8.90
C LEU A 80 -20.52 -11.07 -8.19
N PRO A 81 -19.90 -10.16 -8.95
CA PRO A 81 -19.39 -8.89 -8.44
C PRO A 81 -20.46 -7.98 -7.82
N SER A 82 -20.04 -7.04 -6.96
CA SER A 82 -20.92 -6.11 -6.26
C SER A 82 -21.71 -5.18 -7.19
N TYR A 83 -21.21 -4.88 -8.38
CA TYR A 83 -21.93 -4.06 -9.38
C TYR A 83 -23.13 -4.79 -10.03
N TYR A 84 -23.41 -6.04 -9.66
CA TYR A 84 -24.68 -6.72 -9.94
C TYR A 84 -25.70 -6.58 -8.79
N SER A 85 -25.31 -6.07 -7.63
CA SER A 85 -26.22 -5.90 -6.50
C SER A 85 -27.21 -4.78 -6.76
N LEU A 86 -28.46 -4.98 -6.33
CA LEU A 86 -29.52 -3.96 -6.37
C LEU A 86 -29.36 -2.93 -5.25
N SER A 87 -28.63 -3.28 -4.19
CA SER A 87 -28.35 -2.45 -3.01
C SER A 87 -27.04 -1.67 -3.11
N VAL A 88 -26.25 -1.90 -4.17
CA VAL A 88 -25.00 -1.18 -4.45
C VAL A 88 -25.16 -0.50 -5.82
N THR A 89 -24.93 0.80 -5.88
CA THR A 89 -24.97 1.56 -7.14
C THR A 89 -23.61 1.57 -7.84
N ILE A 90 -23.58 1.92 -9.13
CA ILE A 90 -22.32 2.15 -9.86
C ILE A 90 -21.52 3.29 -9.22
N ALA A 91 -22.21 4.31 -8.69
CA ALA A 91 -21.60 5.37 -7.91
C ALA A 91 -20.87 4.84 -6.67
N ASP A 92 -21.48 3.91 -5.92
CA ASP A 92 -20.84 3.29 -4.75
C ASP A 92 -19.60 2.48 -5.16
N CYS A 93 -19.66 1.76 -6.29
CA CYS A 93 -18.51 1.04 -6.83
C CYS A 93 -17.36 1.99 -7.19
N ALA A 94 -17.64 3.11 -7.88
CA ALA A 94 -16.63 4.10 -8.25
C ALA A 94 -15.99 4.75 -7.01
N LYS A 95 -16.81 5.21 -6.06
CA LYS A 95 -16.35 5.80 -4.79
C LYS A 95 -15.48 4.83 -3.99
N LYS A 96 -15.91 3.57 -3.88
CA LYS A 96 -15.16 2.53 -3.17
C LYS A 96 -13.80 2.29 -3.83
N PHE A 97 -13.76 2.16 -5.15
CA PHE A 97 -12.51 1.99 -5.87
C PHE A 97 -11.57 3.17 -5.67
N LEU A 98 -12.04 4.41 -5.89
CA LEU A 98 -11.22 5.61 -5.72
C LEU A 98 -10.71 5.78 -4.28
N THR A 99 -11.49 5.32 -3.31
CA THR A 99 -11.12 5.29 -1.90
C THR A 99 -10.01 4.29 -1.60
N GLU A 100 -10.10 3.08 -2.15
CA GLU A 100 -9.24 1.96 -1.75
C GLU A 100 -8.04 1.74 -2.65
N LYS A 101 -8.06 2.26 -3.89
CA LYS A 101 -7.02 2.02 -4.90
C LYS A 101 -5.64 2.52 -4.49
N HIS A 102 -5.56 3.49 -3.58
CA HIS A 102 -4.31 4.10 -3.11
C HIS A 102 -3.68 3.34 -1.92
N TYR A 103 -4.23 2.19 -1.55
CA TYR A 103 -3.69 1.32 -0.52
C TYR A 103 -3.72 -0.12 -1.00
N LEU A 104 -2.59 -0.83 -0.99
CA LEU A 104 -2.47 -2.18 -1.56
C LEU A 104 -3.54 -3.15 -1.02
N HIS A 105 -3.70 -3.26 0.31
CA HIS A 105 -4.72 -4.14 0.88
C HIS A 105 -6.15 -3.64 0.64
N GLY A 106 -6.32 -2.33 0.46
CA GLY A 106 -7.58 -1.73 0.03
C GLY A 106 -7.93 -2.18 -1.39
N LEU A 107 -7.01 -2.01 -2.32
CA LEU A 107 -7.16 -2.43 -3.71
C LEU A 107 -7.39 -3.95 -3.81
N GLN A 108 -6.66 -4.75 -3.04
CA GLN A 108 -6.89 -6.19 -2.95
C GLN A 108 -8.28 -6.52 -2.39
N GLY A 109 -8.73 -5.79 -1.36
CA GLY A 109 -10.08 -5.88 -0.82
C GLY A 109 -11.15 -5.56 -1.87
N PHE A 110 -10.93 -4.54 -2.69
CA PHE A 110 -11.81 -4.20 -3.80
C PHE A 110 -11.84 -5.29 -4.89
N VAL A 111 -10.69 -5.78 -5.34
CA VAL A 111 -10.62 -6.81 -6.38
C VAL A 111 -11.31 -8.11 -5.93
N ASN A 112 -10.98 -8.59 -4.73
CA ASN A 112 -11.53 -9.83 -4.20
C ASN A 112 -13.01 -9.67 -3.80
N GLY A 113 -13.35 -8.62 -3.05
CA GLY A 113 -14.67 -8.45 -2.45
C GLY A 113 -15.69 -7.76 -3.35
N TRP A 114 -15.29 -6.75 -4.11
CA TRP A 114 -16.19 -5.96 -4.97
C TRP A 114 -16.22 -6.48 -6.40
N SER A 115 -15.07 -6.81 -6.98
CA SER A 115 -14.99 -7.32 -8.36
C SER A 115 -15.16 -8.84 -8.47
N ALA A 116 -15.19 -9.55 -7.34
CA ALA A 116 -15.25 -11.02 -7.26
C ALA A 116 -14.22 -11.68 -8.20
N LEU A 117 -13.02 -11.08 -8.27
CA LEU A 117 -11.90 -11.57 -9.07
C LEU A 117 -10.84 -12.15 -8.12
N PRO A 118 -10.10 -13.18 -8.54
CA PRO A 118 -8.90 -13.55 -7.82
C PRO A 118 -7.92 -12.36 -7.86
N TRP A 119 -7.27 -12.10 -6.73
CA TRP A 119 -6.10 -11.24 -6.70
C TRP A 119 -4.94 -11.96 -7.36
N GLU A 120 -4.63 -11.58 -8.59
CA GLU A 120 -3.38 -11.94 -9.22
C GLU A 120 -2.29 -11.02 -8.69
N ASP A 121 -1.36 -11.62 -7.98
CA ASP A 121 -0.18 -10.95 -7.48
C ASP A 121 0.55 -10.35 -8.68
N GLN A 122 0.57 -9.02 -8.80
CA GLN A 122 1.13 -8.33 -9.98
C GLN A 122 2.65 -8.42 -10.06
N PHE A 123 3.27 -9.39 -9.40
CA PHE A 123 4.69 -9.59 -9.33
C PHE A 123 5.16 -10.32 -10.60
N ASP A 124 5.61 -9.54 -11.59
CA ASP A 124 6.39 -10.07 -12.71
C ASP A 124 7.78 -10.47 -12.14
N ASP A 125 8.02 -11.77 -12.00
CA ASP A 125 9.20 -12.38 -11.35
C ASP A 125 10.52 -11.99 -12.04
N ASP A 126 10.47 -11.46 -13.28
CA ASP A 126 11.64 -11.31 -14.16
C ASP A 126 12.12 -9.87 -14.40
N LYS A 127 11.36 -8.85 -13.96
CA LYS A 127 11.77 -7.45 -14.15
C LYS A 127 12.28 -6.84 -12.86
N THR A 128 13.59 -6.56 -12.81
CA THR A 128 14.15 -5.60 -11.85
C THR A 128 13.30 -4.34 -11.87
N VAL A 129 12.58 -4.08 -10.77
CA VAL A 129 11.78 -2.86 -10.64
C VAL A 129 12.76 -1.69 -10.64
N ASN A 130 12.82 -0.98 -11.76
CA ASN A 130 13.62 0.23 -11.90
C ASN A 130 13.26 1.18 -10.76
N ILE A 131 14.27 1.63 -10.03
CA ILE A 131 14.08 2.60 -8.95
C ILE A 131 13.71 3.91 -9.63
N PRO A 132 12.51 4.49 -9.39
CA PRO A 132 12.10 5.74 -10.03
C PRO A 132 13.01 6.86 -9.54
N ALA A 133 14.02 7.21 -10.33
CA ALA A 133 14.90 8.33 -10.04
C ALA A 133 14.14 9.63 -10.28
N GLY A 134 13.88 10.38 -9.22
CA GLY A 134 13.33 11.72 -9.31
C GLY A 134 14.40 12.71 -9.76
N ALA A 135 13.96 13.82 -10.37
CA ALA A 135 14.83 14.90 -10.81
C ALA A 135 15.22 15.83 -9.65
N PHE A 136 15.68 15.26 -8.51
CA PHE A 136 16.10 16.01 -7.32
C PHE A 136 17.28 15.34 -6.63
N ALA A 137 18.11 16.13 -5.95
CA ALA A 137 19.26 15.65 -5.18
C ALA A 137 18.89 15.34 -3.72
N LYS A 138 19.73 14.57 -3.01
CA LYS A 138 19.57 14.35 -1.57
C LYS A 138 19.53 15.68 -0.83
N ARG A 139 18.73 15.73 0.24
CA ARG A 139 18.48 16.93 1.07
C ARG A 139 17.90 18.15 0.34
N GLN A 140 17.50 18.02 -0.93
CA GLN A 140 16.82 19.10 -1.62
C GLN A 140 15.46 19.38 -0.96
N SER A 141 15.16 20.66 -0.72
CA SER A 141 13.88 21.08 -0.16
C SER A 141 12.71 20.69 -1.06
N TRP A 142 11.59 20.31 -0.46
CA TRP A 142 10.38 19.93 -1.18
C TRP A 142 9.17 20.71 -0.66
N GLU A 143 8.54 21.51 -1.52
CA GLU A 143 7.48 22.45 -1.14
C GLU A 143 6.26 21.78 -0.49
N THR A 144 5.95 20.55 -0.90
CA THR A 144 4.82 19.78 -0.37
C THR A 144 5.22 18.85 0.79
N GLU A 145 6.46 18.97 1.31
CA GLU A 145 6.90 18.23 2.49
C GLU A 145 5.96 18.52 3.67
N HIS A 146 5.39 17.46 4.23
CA HIS A 146 4.53 17.53 5.40
C HIS A 146 5.20 16.96 6.65
N ILE A 147 5.91 15.84 6.49
CA ILE A 147 6.53 15.10 7.59
C ILE A 147 7.74 14.31 7.09
N LYS A 148 8.77 14.18 7.93
CA LYS A 148 9.89 13.27 7.68
C LYS A 148 9.79 12.06 8.59
N LEU A 149 9.97 10.88 8.02
CA LEU A 149 10.15 9.63 8.75
C LEU A 149 11.57 9.11 8.56
N ALA A 150 12.11 8.41 9.55
CA ALA A 150 13.36 7.69 9.42
C ALA A 150 13.26 6.26 9.94
N ALA A 151 13.98 5.35 9.30
CA ALA A 151 14.20 3.99 9.80
C ALA A 151 15.69 3.75 9.99
N ILE A 152 16.01 3.02 11.06
CA ILE A 152 17.37 2.61 11.42
C ILE A 152 17.40 1.08 11.48
N ASP A 153 18.30 0.46 10.73
CA ASP A 153 18.62 -0.95 10.84
C ASP A 153 19.97 -1.10 11.58
N ARG A 154 19.90 -1.69 12.78
CA ARG A 154 21.07 -1.94 13.61
C ARG A 154 21.73 -3.26 13.23
N GLN A 155 23.01 -3.19 12.89
CA GLN A 155 23.85 -4.35 12.61
C GLN A 155 24.99 -4.44 13.64
N ILE A 156 25.84 -5.46 13.51
CA ILE A 156 26.91 -5.77 14.48
C ILE A 156 27.82 -4.55 14.74
N ASP A 157 28.33 -3.94 13.66
CA ASP A 157 29.34 -2.87 13.76
C ASP A 157 28.85 -1.50 13.28
N GLU A 158 27.64 -1.45 12.71
CA GLU A 158 27.14 -0.27 11.99
C GLU A 158 25.62 -0.13 12.13
N TYR A 159 25.16 1.10 11.97
CA TYR A 159 23.76 1.49 11.91
C TYR A 159 23.48 2.02 10.51
N TRP A 160 22.63 1.32 9.77
CA TRP A 160 22.11 1.77 8.49
C TRP A 160 20.86 2.61 8.73
N PHE A 161 20.64 3.64 7.92
CA PHE A 161 19.46 4.47 8.07
C PHE A 161 18.98 5.03 6.74
N VAL A 162 17.69 5.31 6.69
CA VAL A 162 17.00 5.97 5.58
C VAL A 162 16.09 7.03 6.14
N VAL A 163 16.07 8.20 5.52
CA VAL A 163 15.15 9.31 5.82
C VAL A 163 14.31 9.62 4.58
N ARG A 164 12.99 9.66 4.74
CA ARG A 164 12.06 10.05 3.68
C ARG A 164 11.16 11.19 4.13
N ALA A 165 10.97 12.17 3.25
CA ALA A 165 9.93 13.17 3.36
C ALA A 165 8.65 12.66 2.72
N PHE A 166 7.51 12.94 3.34
CA PHE A 166 6.18 12.60 2.84
C PHE A 166 5.32 13.86 2.70
N ALA A 167 4.52 13.89 1.64
CA ALA A 167 3.42 14.82 1.48
C ALA A 167 2.12 14.25 2.07
N ARG A 168 1.08 15.09 2.19
CA ARG A 168 -0.20 14.72 2.81
C ARG A 168 -0.99 13.64 2.04
N ASP A 169 -0.70 13.48 0.76
CA ASP A 169 -1.33 12.48 -0.13
C ASP A 169 -0.61 11.11 -0.07
N GLY A 170 0.44 10.99 0.74
CA GLY A 170 1.27 9.78 0.86
C GLY A 170 2.43 9.74 -0.14
N SER A 171 2.55 10.72 -1.04
CA SER A 171 3.70 10.84 -1.94
C SER A 171 4.97 11.06 -1.13
N SER A 172 6.12 10.54 -1.58
CA SER A 172 7.36 10.57 -0.79
C SER A 172 8.62 10.72 -1.64
N ARG A 173 9.61 11.39 -1.04
CA ARG A 173 10.96 11.56 -1.58
C ARG A 173 12.01 11.10 -0.58
N LEU A 174 12.99 10.36 -1.07
CA LEU A 174 14.18 10.04 -0.29
C LEU A 174 14.99 11.31 0.00
N ILE A 175 15.27 11.58 1.27
CA ILE A 175 16.05 12.74 1.71
C ILE A 175 17.51 12.37 1.93
N GLU A 176 17.75 11.26 2.63
CA GLU A 176 19.08 10.78 2.96
C GLU A 176 19.08 9.27 3.14
N GLU A 177 20.18 8.63 2.76
CA GLU A 177 20.48 7.24 3.09
C GLU A 177 21.95 7.13 3.51
N GLY A 178 22.25 6.16 4.36
CA GLY A 178 23.64 5.86 4.63
C GLY A 178 23.84 4.92 5.81
N ARG A 179 25.07 4.92 6.31
CA ARG A 179 25.50 4.16 7.48
C ARG A 179 26.39 4.99 8.39
N ARG A 180 26.35 4.70 9.69
CA ARG A 180 27.26 5.23 10.72
C ARG A 180 27.70 4.10 11.65
N ARG A 181 28.76 4.33 12.42
CA ARG A 181 29.26 3.33 13.38
C ARG A 181 28.57 3.41 14.73
N THR A 182 28.11 4.60 15.10
CA THR A 182 27.47 4.85 16.41
C THR A 182 26.04 5.33 16.21
N ILE A 183 25.20 5.09 17.21
CA ILE A 183 23.83 5.61 17.20
C ILE A 183 23.82 7.13 17.41
N GLU A 184 24.81 7.67 18.12
CA GLU A 184 25.00 9.11 18.33
C GLU A 184 25.17 9.85 16.99
N ASP A 185 25.98 9.30 16.07
CA ASP A 185 26.19 9.88 14.74
C ASP A 185 24.91 9.84 13.88
N VAL A 186 24.11 8.77 14.02
CA VAL A 186 22.80 8.69 13.35
C VAL A 186 21.85 9.72 13.94
N ALA A 187 21.74 9.80 15.26
CA ALA A 187 20.87 10.76 15.94
C ALA A 187 21.22 12.21 15.60
N GLN A 188 22.52 12.54 15.52
CA GLN A 188 22.98 13.85 15.04
C GLN A 188 22.55 14.10 13.59
N THR A 189 22.74 13.12 12.70
CA THR A 189 22.32 13.24 11.29
C THR A 189 20.81 13.48 11.18
N LEU A 190 20.00 12.76 11.96
CA LEU A 190 18.54 12.93 11.99
C LEU A 190 18.12 14.31 12.51
N HIS A 191 18.80 14.80 13.55
CA HIS A 191 18.58 16.14 14.10
C HIS A 191 18.90 17.24 13.08
N GLU A 192 20.05 17.14 12.38
CA GLU A 192 20.45 18.09 11.33
C GLU A 192 19.44 18.12 10.16
N LEU A 193 18.79 16.99 9.87
CA LEU A 193 17.75 16.88 8.85
C LEU A 193 16.35 17.32 9.33
N GLY A 194 16.21 17.66 10.63
CA GLY A 194 14.96 18.08 11.24
C GLY A 194 13.94 16.95 11.37
N VAL A 195 14.38 15.70 11.56
CA VAL A 195 13.49 14.57 11.81
C VAL A 195 13.09 14.58 13.29
N ASP A 196 11.80 14.68 13.58
CA ASP A 196 11.28 14.54 14.95
C ASP A 196 11.58 13.10 15.45
N PRO A 197 12.20 12.92 16.62
CA PRO A 197 12.53 11.59 17.14
C PRO A 197 11.35 10.63 17.22
N LYS A 198 10.13 11.13 17.45
CA LYS A 198 8.92 10.28 17.47
C LYS A 198 8.56 9.67 16.10
N HIS A 199 9.13 10.21 15.03
CA HIS A 199 8.98 9.76 13.65
C HIS A 199 10.15 8.88 13.18
N VAL A 200 10.98 8.42 14.12
CA VAL A 200 12.08 7.50 13.86
C VAL A 200 11.71 6.12 14.37
N CYS A 201 11.89 5.09 13.54
CA CYS A 201 11.84 3.71 13.96
C CYS A 201 13.22 3.04 13.91
N ILE A 202 13.46 2.09 14.82
CA ILE A 202 14.71 1.31 14.87
C ILE A 202 14.41 -0.19 14.95
N ASP A 203 15.04 -0.97 14.09
CA ASP A 203 14.89 -2.42 14.07
C ASP A 203 15.52 -3.07 15.30
N SER A 204 14.71 -3.84 16.01
CA SER A 204 15.06 -4.60 17.20
C SER A 204 15.34 -6.08 16.92
N GLY A 205 15.41 -6.50 15.65
CA GLY A 205 15.82 -7.85 15.26
C GLY A 205 17.19 -8.27 15.80
N PHE A 206 18.11 -7.31 15.93
CA PHE A 206 19.43 -7.49 16.52
C PHE A 206 19.50 -6.87 17.93
N GLU A 207 20.01 -7.64 18.91
CA GLU A 207 20.17 -7.24 20.32
C GLU A 207 18.96 -6.47 20.90
N ALA A 208 17.76 -7.04 20.76
CA ALA A 208 16.48 -6.42 21.12
C ALA A 208 16.50 -5.57 22.41
N GLN A 209 17.04 -6.10 23.52
CA GLN A 209 17.06 -5.39 24.81
C GLN A 209 17.89 -4.10 24.79
N ASP A 210 19.04 -4.12 24.12
CA ASP A 210 19.86 -2.93 24.01
C ASP A 210 19.25 -1.93 23.02
N THR A 211 18.69 -2.43 21.91
CA THR A 211 17.94 -1.60 20.96
C THR A 211 16.73 -0.92 21.61
N TYR A 212 16.01 -1.59 22.53
CA TYR A 212 14.91 -0.94 23.27
C TYR A 212 15.41 0.17 24.19
N ARG A 213 16.58 0.02 24.83
CA ARG A 213 17.18 1.09 25.64
C ARG A 213 17.61 2.27 24.79
N ILE A 214 18.18 2.01 23.60
CA ILE A 214 18.48 3.04 22.61
C ILE A 214 17.20 3.77 22.20
N ALA A 215 16.16 3.03 21.83
CA ALA A 215 14.88 3.60 21.42
C ALA A 215 14.28 4.47 22.53
N ALA A 216 14.30 4.01 23.78
CA ALA A 216 13.82 4.78 24.92
C ALA A 216 14.65 6.06 25.14
N ARG A 217 15.98 5.98 25.06
CA ARG A 217 16.90 7.12 25.22
C ARG A 217 16.62 8.23 24.22
N TYR A 218 16.47 7.86 22.95
CA TYR A 218 16.27 8.83 21.86
C TYR A 218 14.80 9.07 21.51
N LYS A 219 13.85 8.46 22.24
CA LYS A 219 12.40 8.53 21.97
C LYS A 219 12.01 8.01 20.57
N PHE A 220 12.77 7.04 20.06
CA PHE A 220 12.44 6.32 18.84
C PHE A 220 11.41 5.23 19.13
N THR A 221 10.75 4.76 18.08
CA THR A 221 9.86 3.59 18.14
C THR A 221 10.64 2.34 17.77
N ALA A 222 10.68 1.34 18.65
CA ALA A 222 11.25 0.05 18.30
C ALA A 222 10.33 -0.68 17.32
N LEU A 223 10.93 -1.41 16.39
CA LEU A 223 10.24 -2.15 15.36
C LEU A 223 10.77 -3.57 15.29
N LYS A 224 9.91 -4.55 15.03
CA LYS A 224 10.35 -5.91 14.71
C LYS A 224 9.56 -6.48 13.54
N GLY A 225 10.26 -6.94 12.51
CA GLY A 225 9.67 -7.71 11.42
C GLY A 225 9.31 -9.14 11.86
N GLU A 226 8.14 -9.61 11.44
CA GLU A 226 7.72 -11.01 11.58
C GLU A 226 7.30 -11.59 10.22
N GLU A 227 7.64 -12.87 10.00
CA GLU A 227 7.21 -13.68 8.85
C GLU A 227 5.74 -14.10 8.98
N ARG A 228 4.86 -13.09 9.05
CA ARG A 228 3.41 -13.21 9.15
C ARG A 228 2.78 -12.45 7.99
N PRO A 229 1.67 -12.93 7.38
CA PRO A 229 1.10 -12.28 6.20
C PRO A 229 0.39 -10.94 6.49
N PHE A 230 -0.14 -10.73 7.69
CA PHE A 230 -0.79 -9.49 8.13
C PHE A 230 -1.09 -9.53 9.64
N TYR A 231 -1.40 -8.38 10.22
CA TYR A 231 -2.01 -8.23 11.53
C TYR A 231 -3.48 -7.86 11.42
N TRP A 232 -4.23 -8.12 12.48
CA TRP A 232 -5.58 -7.58 12.64
C TRP A 232 -5.53 -6.37 13.54
N ILE A 233 -6.04 -5.23 13.06
CA ILE A 233 -6.24 -4.03 13.87
C ILE A 233 -7.72 -3.74 14.03
N GLU A 234 -8.10 -3.24 15.19
CA GLU A 234 -9.46 -2.76 15.45
C GLU A 234 -9.65 -1.37 14.85
N THR A 235 -10.79 -1.16 14.21
CA THR A 235 -11.24 0.12 13.66
C THR A 235 -12.68 0.38 14.11
N PRO A 236 -13.17 1.63 14.08
CA PRO A 236 -14.58 1.91 14.38
C PRO A 236 -15.58 1.11 13.52
N ARG A 237 -15.16 0.62 12.34
CA ARG A 237 -15.97 -0.16 11.40
C ARG A 237 -15.73 -1.68 11.48
N GLY A 238 -15.02 -2.14 12.52
CA GLY A 238 -14.68 -3.55 12.73
C GLY A 238 -13.18 -3.84 12.59
N ARG A 239 -12.81 -5.11 12.38
CA ARG A 239 -11.41 -5.52 12.26
C ARG A 239 -10.93 -5.41 10.82
N MET A 240 -9.75 -4.83 10.62
CA MET A 240 -9.11 -4.69 9.31
C MET A 240 -7.76 -5.37 9.30
N LYS A 241 -7.37 -5.92 8.14
CA LYS A 241 -6.00 -6.39 7.91
C LYS A 241 -5.05 -5.20 7.77
N SER A 242 -3.93 -5.24 8.48
CA SER A 242 -2.89 -4.22 8.42
C SER A 242 -1.51 -4.86 8.31
N VAL A 243 -0.55 -4.07 7.85
CA VAL A 243 0.88 -4.42 7.81
C VAL A 243 1.54 -4.34 9.19
N HIS A 244 0.87 -3.76 10.18
CA HIS A 244 1.42 -3.52 11.52
C HIS A 244 0.47 -4.00 12.63
N SER A 245 1.04 -4.32 13.79
CA SER A 245 0.31 -4.57 15.04
C SER A 245 -0.17 -3.27 15.70
N ALA A 246 -0.95 -3.39 16.78
CA ALA A 246 -1.04 -2.30 17.76
C ALA A 246 0.33 -2.07 18.44
N THR A 247 0.54 -0.88 19.00
CA THR A 247 1.75 -0.55 19.76
C THR A 247 1.79 -1.30 21.09
N GLN A 248 2.96 -1.79 21.48
CA GLN A 248 3.18 -2.51 22.74
C GLN A 248 4.25 -1.78 23.56
N PRO A 249 4.01 -1.42 24.83
CA PRO A 249 5.07 -0.90 25.68
C PRO A 249 6.10 -1.99 25.97
N THR A 250 7.36 -1.60 26.13
CA THR A 250 8.46 -2.49 26.54
C THR A 250 8.93 -2.14 27.95
N ASP A 251 9.60 -3.08 28.62
CA ASP A 251 10.17 -2.86 29.95
C ASP A 251 11.26 -1.77 29.97
N ALA A 252 11.88 -1.48 28.81
CA ALA A 252 12.86 -0.42 28.67
C ALA A 252 12.22 0.98 28.55
N GLY A 253 10.89 1.09 28.46
CA GLY A 253 10.16 2.35 28.37
C GLY A 253 9.97 2.90 26.95
N CYS A 254 10.34 2.15 25.91
CA CYS A 254 9.99 2.50 24.52
C CYS A 254 8.73 1.75 24.05
N MET A 255 8.14 2.21 22.96
CA MET A 255 7.07 1.50 22.26
C MET A 255 7.66 0.55 21.21
N LEU A 256 7.04 -0.61 21.06
CA LEU A 256 7.32 -1.61 20.04
C LEU A 256 6.15 -1.73 19.08
N ILE A 257 6.45 -1.75 17.78
CA ILE A 257 5.51 -2.10 16.72
C ILE A 257 6.02 -3.35 16.02
N LEU A 258 5.15 -4.34 15.84
CA LEU A 258 5.45 -5.50 15.01
C LEU A 258 4.96 -5.23 13.59
N LEU A 259 5.82 -5.50 12.60
CA LEU A 259 5.51 -5.38 11.18
C LEU A 259 5.47 -6.74 10.50
N SER A 260 4.54 -6.88 9.57
CA SER A 260 4.48 -8.02 8.66
C SER A 260 5.52 -7.78 7.58
N SER A 261 6.64 -8.50 7.64
CA SER A 261 7.71 -8.33 6.64
C SER A 261 7.18 -8.56 5.22
N PRO A 262 6.44 -9.64 4.93
CA PRO A 262 5.90 -9.87 3.59
C PRO A 262 4.97 -8.76 3.11
N ALA A 263 4.07 -8.26 3.97
CA ALA A 263 3.11 -7.23 3.56
C ALA A 263 3.79 -5.85 3.39
N CYS A 264 4.81 -5.54 4.18
CA CYS A 264 5.61 -4.33 4.00
C CYS A 264 6.46 -4.39 2.72
N GLN A 265 7.03 -5.55 2.39
CA GLN A 265 7.76 -5.75 1.14
C GLN A 265 6.83 -5.66 -0.08
N ASP A 266 5.63 -6.23 0.01
CA ASP A 266 4.60 -6.09 -1.01
C ASP A 266 4.19 -4.62 -1.20
N LEU A 267 4.01 -3.87 -0.11
CA LEU A 267 3.72 -2.44 -0.13
C LEU A 267 4.87 -1.64 -0.79
N LEU A 268 6.12 -1.88 -0.40
CA LEU A 268 7.27 -1.20 -0.98
C LEU A 268 7.40 -1.49 -2.48
N ALA A 269 7.22 -2.74 -2.90
CA ALA A 269 7.25 -3.11 -4.30
C ALA A 269 6.11 -2.44 -5.11
N TRP A 270 4.92 -2.35 -4.54
CA TRP A 270 3.77 -1.65 -5.12
C TRP A 270 4.04 -0.14 -5.31
N LEU A 271 4.64 0.51 -4.29
CA LEU A 271 5.07 1.91 -4.37
C LEU A 271 6.13 2.13 -5.45
N ARG A 272 7.19 1.30 -5.48
CA ARG A 272 8.29 1.39 -6.45
C ARG A 272 7.85 1.23 -7.91
N ARG A 273 6.73 0.55 -8.15
CA ARG A 273 6.14 0.38 -9.48
C ARG A 273 5.25 1.54 -9.92
N GLY A 274 5.11 2.57 -9.10
CA GLY A 274 4.22 3.70 -9.37
C GLY A 274 2.74 3.33 -9.30
N GLN A 275 2.40 2.24 -8.61
CA GLN A 275 1.01 1.78 -8.48
C GLN A 275 0.29 2.45 -7.30
N GLY A 276 1.04 3.11 -6.41
CA GLY A 276 0.53 3.87 -5.27
C GLY A 276 0.81 5.37 -5.34
N PRO A 277 0.78 6.08 -4.19
CA PRO A 277 1.30 7.43 -4.11
C PRO A 277 2.72 7.52 -4.68
N LEU A 278 3.07 8.70 -5.20
CA LEU A 278 4.34 8.91 -5.87
C LEU A 278 5.49 8.54 -4.92
N TRP A 279 6.39 7.66 -5.35
CA TRP A 279 7.55 7.24 -4.57
C TRP A 279 8.79 7.47 -5.41
N GLU A 280 9.61 8.44 -5.01
CA GLU A 280 10.81 8.84 -5.76
C GLU A 280 12.07 8.67 -4.91
N VAL A 281 13.19 8.41 -5.58
CA VAL A 281 14.52 8.48 -4.97
C VAL A 281 15.32 9.62 -5.58
N ALA A 282 16.25 10.20 -4.81
CA ALA A 282 17.16 11.20 -5.34
C ALA A 282 18.07 10.60 -6.44
N HIS A 283 18.49 11.40 -7.41
CA HIS A 283 19.33 10.92 -8.52
C HIS A 283 20.77 10.59 -8.09
N ASP A 284 21.22 11.18 -6.99
CA ASP A 284 22.55 11.07 -6.37
C ASP A 284 22.59 10.09 -5.18
N VAL A 285 21.65 9.14 -5.11
CA VAL A 285 21.74 8.02 -4.16
C VAL A 285 22.99 7.18 -4.36
N SER A 286 23.52 6.65 -3.26
CA SER A 286 24.71 5.82 -3.30
C SER A 286 24.54 4.57 -4.19
N PRO A 287 25.63 4.08 -4.82
CA PRO A 287 25.61 2.78 -5.49
C PRO A 287 25.15 1.65 -4.55
N GLN A 288 25.56 1.72 -3.28
CA GLN A 288 25.19 0.77 -2.22
C GLN A 288 23.68 0.73 -2.01
N TYR A 289 23.01 1.88 -1.98
CA TYR A 289 21.55 1.94 -1.90
C TYR A 289 20.91 1.22 -3.09
N LYS A 290 21.38 1.47 -4.32
CA LYS A 290 20.84 0.79 -5.52
C LYS A 290 21.02 -0.73 -5.45
N GLU A 291 22.17 -1.19 -4.98
CA GLU A 291 22.45 -2.61 -4.77
C GLU A 291 21.52 -3.21 -3.71
N HIS A 292 21.39 -2.58 -2.55
CA HIS A 292 20.52 -3.04 -1.47
C HIS A 292 19.05 -3.11 -1.91
N MET A 293 18.56 -2.13 -2.66
CA MET A 293 17.19 -2.12 -3.19
C MET A 293 16.91 -3.23 -4.23
N SER A 294 17.96 -3.88 -4.73
CA SER A 294 17.91 -5.04 -5.63
C SER A 294 18.25 -6.36 -4.92
N SER A 295 18.30 -6.37 -3.59
CA SER A 295 18.70 -7.53 -2.78
C SER A 295 17.61 -8.60 -2.67
N HIS A 296 16.34 -8.25 -2.86
CA HIS A 296 15.20 -9.13 -2.66
C HIS A 296 14.41 -9.36 -3.95
N LYS A 297 13.83 -10.55 -4.07
CA LYS A 297 12.83 -10.88 -5.08
C LYS A 297 11.70 -11.70 -4.49
N LYS A 298 10.49 -11.53 -5.01
CA LYS A 298 9.39 -12.44 -4.73
C LYS A 298 9.57 -13.66 -5.62
N ILE A 299 9.30 -14.85 -5.08
CA ILE A 299 9.30 -16.09 -5.85
C ILE A 299 8.00 -16.84 -5.63
N HIS A 300 7.50 -17.47 -6.68
CA HIS A 300 6.41 -18.42 -6.60
C HIS A 300 6.93 -19.82 -6.26
N ARG A 301 6.30 -20.45 -5.28
CA ARG A 301 6.48 -21.86 -4.93
C ARG A 301 5.12 -22.52 -4.74
N ILE A 302 5.05 -23.82 -4.98
CA ILE A 302 3.87 -24.61 -4.61
C ILE A 302 4.16 -25.27 -3.26
N ASN A 303 3.28 -25.04 -2.29
CA ASN A 303 3.37 -25.69 -1.00
C ASN A 303 3.15 -27.19 -1.16
N ARG A 304 4.21 -27.99 -1.00
CA ARG A 304 4.18 -29.45 -1.21
C ARG A 304 3.17 -30.19 -0.35
N LYS A 305 2.76 -29.63 0.80
CA LYS A 305 1.79 -30.26 1.72
C LYS A 305 0.35 -29.91 1.37
N THR A 306 0.08 -28.69 0.92
CA THR A 306 -1.30 -28.20 0.71
C THR A 306 -1.67 -28.07 -0.76
N GLY A 307 -0.71 -28.16 -1.68
CA GLY A 307 -0.89 -27.92 -3.11
C GLY A 307 -1.20 -26.47 -3.47
N LYS A 308 -1.17 -25.55 -2.49
CA LYS A 308 -1.48 -24.13 -2.70
C LYS A 308 -0.26 -23.34 -3.17
N ASP A 309 -0.51 -22.32 -3.97
CA ASP A 309 0.48 -21.32 -4.32
C ASP A 309 0.97 -20.57 -3.06
N LEU A 310 2.28 -20.42 -2.98
CA LEU A 310 3.00 -19.71 -1.93
C LEU A 310 3.93 -18.71 -2.61
N TYR A 311 3.69 -17.42 -2.35
CA TYR A 311 4.57 -16.36 -2.81
C TYR A 311 5.37 -15.86 -1.61
N GLU A 312 6.69 -15.94 -1.71
CA GLU A 312 7.60 -15.56 -0.63
C GLU A 312 8.67 -14.60 -1.13
N TRP A 313 9.01 -13.61 -0.31
CA TRP A 313 10.16 -12.77 -0.55
C TRP A 313 11.41 -13.50 -0.10
N VAL A 314 12.39 -13.60 -1.00
CA VAL A 314 13.68 -14.20 -0.71
C VAL A 314 14.79 -13.22 -1.03
N ARG A 315 15.77 -13.17 -0.14
CA ARG A 315 17.04 -12.49 -0.37
C ARG A 315 17.83 -13.21 -1.46
N ILE A 316 18.36 -12.46 -2.40
CA ILE A 316 19.15 -12.95 -3.52
C ILE A 316 20.58 -13.18 -3.04
N LYS A 317 20.96 -14.45 -2.88
CA LYS A 317 22.30 -14.88 -2.46
C LYS A 317 22.67 -14.19 -1.13
N SER A 318 23.89 -13.65 -1.04
CA SER A 318 24.44 -12.94 0.11
C SER A 318 24.49 -11.42 -0.09
N ARG A 319 23.67 -10.85 -0.98
CA ARG A 319 23.62 -9.38 -1.21
C ARG A 319 23.22 -8.67 0.08
N GLN A 320 23.87 -7.58 0.46
CA GLN A 320 23.43 -6.77 1.59
C GLN A 320 22.06 -6.12 1.31
N ASP A 321 21.25 -5.96 2.36
CA ASP A 321 19.82 -5.60 2.30
C ASP A 321 19.41 -4.54 3.32
N HIS A 322 20.30 -4.09 4.19
CA HIS A 322 19.98 -3.19 5.32
C HIS A 322 19.19 -1.92 4.95
N LEU A 323 19.48 -1.33 3.78
CA LEU A 323 18.76 -0.14 3.29
C LEU A 323 17.40 -0.50 2.68
N TYR A 324 17.27 -1.70 2.12
CA TYR A 324 15.98 -2.25 1.69
C TYR A 324 15.08 -2.55 2.89
N ASP A 325 15.64 -3.07 3.97
CA ASP A 325 14.90 -3.29 5.22
C ASP A 325 14.46 -1.96 5.83
N CYS A 326 15.33 -0.95 5.88
CA CYS A 326 14.94 0.41 6.27
C CYS A 326 13.77 0.97 5.44
N GLU A 327 13.82 0.85 4.11
CA GLU A 327 12.74 1.29 3.22
C GLU A 327 11.44 0.47 3.43
N THR A 328 11.58 -0.83 3.69
CA THR A 328 10.45 -1.73 4.00
C THR A 328 9.78 -1.31 5.31
N TYR A 329 10.58 -1.02 6.34
CA TYR A 329 10.09 -0.53 7.61
C TYR A 329 9.47 0.85 7.51
N LEU A 330 10.04 1.77 6.72
CA LEU A 330 9.43 3.07 6.44
C LEU A 330 8.06 2.93 5.76
N ALA A 331 7.92 2.01 4.80
CA ALA A 331 6.63 1.78 4.15
C ALA A 331 5.56 1.33 5.17
N GLY A 332 5.89 0.37 6.04
CA GLY A 332 4.98 -0.07 7.11
C GLY A 332 4.72 1.00 8.17
N PHE A 333 5.75 1.75 8.56
CA PHE A 333 5.64 2.82 9.55
C PHE A 333 4.83 4.02 9.04
N ALA A 334 4.90 4.31 7.74
CA ALA A 334 4.03 5.30 7.10
C ALA A 334 2.55 4.89 7.09
N VAL A 335 2.25 3.59 6.97
CA VAL A 335 0.87 3.08 7.13
C VAL A 335 0.42 3.19 8.59
N PHE A 336 1.28 2.82 9.55
CA PHE A 336 1.00 2.98 10.99
C PHE A 336 0.70 4.44 11.35
N GLY A 337 1.52 5.37 10.86
CA GLY A 337 1.33 6.81 11.03
C GLY A 337 0.17 7.41 10.22
N LYS A 338 -0.59 6.58 9.48
CA LYS A 338 -1.71 6.99 8.61
C LYS A 338 -1.30 8.03 7.54
N ILE A 339 -0.05 8.03 7.13
CA ILE A 339 0.47 8.86 6.03
C ILE A 339 0.10 8.20 4.70
N ILE A 340 0.36 6.89 4.58
CA ILE A 340 -0.14 6.06 3.48
C ILE A 340 -1.42 5.39 3.95
N ARG A 341 -2.57 5.86 3.46
CA ARG A 341 -3.90 5.39 3.87
C ARG A 341 -4.90 5.37 2.71
N PRO A 342 -5.98 4.58 2.79
CA PRO A 342 -7.11 4.70 1.88
C PRO A 342 -7.68 6.13 1.88
N THR A 343 -7.99 6.68 0.71
CA THR A 343 -8.38 8.08 0.51
C THR A 343 -9.64 8.50 1.30
N ALA A 344 -10.57 7.58 1.61
CA ALA A 344 -11.74 7.91 2.44
C ALA A 344 -11.42 8.22 3.91
N ALA A 345 -10.20 7.97 4.37
CA ALA A 345 -9.75 8.43 5.68
C ALA A 345 -9.32 9.90 5.67
N LEU A 346 -9.29 10.58 4.52
CA LEU A 346 -9.05 12.03 4.43
C LEU A 346 -10.25 12.88 4.90
N ASP A 347 -11.43 12.26 5.07
CA ASP A 347 -12.66 12.95 5.48
C ASP A 347 -12.90 12.87 7.01
N GLU A 348 -12.03 12.18 7.76
CA GLU A 348 -12.05 12.14 9.23
C GLU A 348 -10.76 12.77 9.77
N GLU A 349 -10.91 14.00 10.27
CA GLU A 349 -10.02 14.81 11.10
C GLU A 349 -8.55 14.96 10.68
N SER A 350 -8.26 16.14 10.11
CA SER A 350 -6.95 16.77 10.24
C SER A 350 -6.60 16.91 11.73
N LEU A 351 -5.49 16.31 12.15
CA LEU A 351 -4.86 16.67 13.42
C LEU A 351 -4.56 18.18 13.40
N THR A 352 -5.36 18.95 14.14
CA THR A 352 -4.98 20.28 14.59
C THR A 352 -3.84 20.14 15.59
N PRO A 353 -2.80 20.99 15.53
CA PRO A 353 -1.83 21.09 16.60
C PRO A 353 -2.56 21.65 17.82
N THR A 354 -2.75 20.85 18.86
CA THR A 354 -3.13 21.38 20.16
C THR A 354 -1.90 22.09 20.72
N GLY A 355 -1.82 23.39 20.46
CA GLY A 355 -1.12 24.32 21.32
C GLY A 355 -2.01 24.62 22.52
N GLU A 356 -1.54 24.24 23.70
CA GLU A 356 -1.38 25.05 24.92
C GLU A 356 -0.53 24.27 25.91
#